data_AF-A0A2T2U703-F1
#
_entry.id   AF-A0A2T2U703-F1
#
_cell.length_a   1.000
_cell.length_b   1.000
_cell.length_c   1.000
_cell.angle_alpha   90.00
_cell.angle_beta   90.00
_cell.angle_gamma   90.00
#
_symmetry.space_group_name_H-M   'P 1'
#
loop_
_entity.id
_entity.type
_entity.pdbx_description
1 polymer ?
#
loop_
_entity_poly.entity_id
_entity_poly.type
_entity_poly.pdbx_seq_one_letter_code
_entity_poly.pdbx_strand_id
1 'polypeptide(L)'
;MTEKQLTIDGADPLLLFGFNDTYLRKVEDAFPDTHFTARGNKVHLEGDDQALDQIERVFDELTLVLNRNGNLTEEDVETVLDLVKSENGEAPAPFRHEKRDVILFTPEGEEVRARTPNQHRLVETAREQDICFAIGPAGTGKTYTAVALAVAALRSHQVKRISLCRPAVEAGEELGFLPGDFREKVDPYLRPLYDALYDMLPPDKLEAHMEQHVIEIVPLAYMRGRTLSSSFVILDEAQNATTQQMKMFLTRLGPNSRAIVTGDVTRKGCEAVIRRLVDS
;
A
#
# COMPACT_ATOMS: atom_id res chain seq x y z
N MET A 1 40.52 9.15 -12.53
CA MET A 1 39.99 9.66 -11.25
C MET A 1 39.71 11.11 -11.46
N THR A 2 38.44 11.44 -11.39
CA THR A 2 37.92 12.78 -11.57
C THR A 2 37.51 13.31 -10.20
N GLU A 3 37.63 14.62 -10.03
CA GLU A 3 37.19 15.34 -8.84
C GLU A 3 35.92 16.12 -9.16
N LYS A 4 34.92 16.01 -8.29
CA LYS A 4 33.66 16.77 -8.38
C LYS A 4 33.29 17.33 -7.02
N GLN A 5 32.75 18.55 -6.98
CA GLN A 5 32.29 19.17 -5.74
C GLN A 5 30.80 19.44 -5.84
N LEU A 6 30.01 18.74 -5.01
CA LEU A 6 28.58 19.00 -4.85
C LEU A 6 28.37 20.08 -3.79
N THR A 7 27.43 20.98 -4.04
CA THR A 7 26.98 21.97 -3.07
C THR A 7 25.52 21.69 -2.76
N ILE A 8 25.22 21.37 -1.50
CA ILE A 8 23.87 21.12 -1.03
C ILE A 8 23.17 22.47 -0.86
N ASP A 9 22.32 22.80 -1.83
CA ASP A 9 21.50 23.99 -1.83
C ASP A 9 20.03 23.59 -1.64
N GLY A 10 19.32 24.30 -0.76
CA GLY A 10 17.88 24.09 -0.55
C GLY A 10 17.49 22.96 0.41
N ALA A 11 18.44 22.34 1.13
CA ALA A 11 18.17 21.45 2.26
C ALA A 11 19.17 21.68 3.41
N ASP A 12 18.79 21.31 4.63
CA ASP A 12 19.71 21.29 5.78
C ASP A 12 20.66 20.07 5.66
N PRO A 13 21.99 20.27 5.53
CA PRO A 13 22.95 19.17 5.43
C PRO A 13 22.88 18.19 6.61
N LEU A 14 22.51 18.64 7.82
CA LEU A 14 22.40 17.77 8.99
C LEU A 14 21.25 16.77 8.85
N LEU A 15 20.14 17.20 8.25
CA LEU A 15 19.00 16.31 7.98
C LEU A 15 19.29 15.40 6.79
N LEU A 16 20.02 15.89 5.79
CA LEU A 16 20.37 15.14 4.58
C LEU A 16 21.39 14.03 4.87
N PHE A 17 22.41 14.30 5.69
CA PHE A 17 23.41 13.30 6.06
C PHE A 17 22.94 12.36 7.17
N GLY A 18 21.92 12.78 7.92
CA GLY A 18 21.35 12.03 9.03
C GLY A 18 22.20 12.10 10.31
N PHE A 19 21.63 11.63 11.42
CA PHE A 19 22.33 11.62 12.70
C PHE A 19 23.60 10.76 12.62
N ASN A 20 24.75 11.31 13.06
CA ASN A 20 26.08 10.70 12.90
C ASN A 20 26.43 10.30 11.46
N ASP A 21 25.93 11.05 10.47
CA ASP A 21 26.19 10.83 9.04
C ASP A 21 25.68 9.45 8.55
N THR A 22 24.65 8.90 9.20
CA THR A 22 24.16 7.55 8.91
C THR A 22 23.69 7.40 7.46
N TYR A 23 23.05 8.41 6.87
CA TYR A 23 22.58 8.37 5.48
C TYR A 23 23.74 8.57 4.51
N LEU A 24 24.67 9.48 4.83
CA LEU A 24 25.88 9.68 4.04
C LEU A 24 26.71 8.39 3.94
N ARG A 25 26.91 7.67 5.05
CA ARG A 25 27.62 6.39 5.06
C ARG A 25 26.95 5.32 4.21
N LYS A 26 25.61 5.27 4.18
CA LYS A 26 24.90 4.35 3.26
C LYS A 26 25.18 4.66 1.80
N VAL A 27 25.26 5.94 1.44
CA VAL A 27 25.65 6.35 0.09
C VAL A 27 27.12 5.97 -0.18
N GLU A 28 28.03 6.20 0.77
CA GLU A 28 29.44 5.77 0.66
C GLU A 28 29.56 4.25 0.44
N ASP A 29 28.86 3.45 1.26
CA ASP A 29 28.85 1.99 1.16
C ASP A 29 28.31 1.49 -0.20
N ALA A 30 27.41 2.26 -0.82
CA ALA A 30 26.86 1.95 -2.12
C ALA A 30 27.82 2.23 -3.29
N PHE A 31 28.86 3.04 -3.08
CA PHE A 31 29.87 3.44 -4.07
C PHE A 31 31.30 3.24 -3.51
N PRO A 32 31.73 1.98 -3.30
CA PRO A 32 32.97 1.66 -2.58
C PRO A 32 34.25 2.16 -3.28
N ASP A 33 34.19 2.41 -4.59
CA ASP A 33 35.31 2.90 -5.39
C ASP A 33 35.40 4.44 -5.46
N THR A 34 34.56 5.15 -4.70
CA THR A 34 34.53 6.63 -4.64
C THR A 34 34.94 7.12 -3.26
N HIS A 35 35.75 8.18 -3.19
CA HIS A 35 36.11 8.83 -1.94
C HIS A 35 35.21 10.05 -1.68
N PHE A 36 34.67 10.14 -0.47
CA PHE A 36 33.75 11.21 -0.03
C PHE A 36 34.43 12.08 1.03
N THR A 37 34.25 13.40 0.94
CA THR A 37 34.62 14.34 2.00
C THR A 37 33.54 15.41 2.15
N ALA A 38 32.74 15.32 3.21
CA ALA A 38 31.70 16.30 3.53
C ALA A 38 32.22 17.38 4.50
N ARG A 39 32.00 18.66 4.18
CA ARG A 39 32.29 19.81 5.05
C ARG A 39 31.20 20.87 4.91
N GLY A 40 30.37 21.01 5.95
CA GLY A 40 29.24 21.93 5.93
C GLY A 40 28.22 21.52 4.86
N ASN A 41 27.94 22.40 3.91
CA ASN A 41 27.06 22.12 2.77
C ASN A 41 27.80 21.67 1.50
N LYS A 42 29.09 21.35 1.59
CA LYS A 42 29.89 20.92 0.44
C LYS A 42 30.29 19.46 0.60
N VAL A 43 30.12 18.67 -0.46
CA VAL A 43 30.58 17.29 -0.54
C VAL A 43 31.58 17.19 -1.68
N HIS A 44 32.82 16.85 -1.37
CA HIS A 44 33.86 16.58 -2.36
C HIS A 44 33.88 15.09 -2.68
N LEU A 45 33.95 14.76 -3.96
CA LEU A 45 33.88 13.41 -4.48
C LEU A 45 35.06 13.15 -5.43
N GLU A 46 35.71 12.01 -5.26
CA GLU A 46 36.81 11.54 -6.11
C GLU A 46 36.53 10.13 -6.59
N GLY A 47 36.42 9.91 -7.91
CA GLY A 47 36.01 8.61 -8.44
C GLY A 47 36.01 8.53 -9.97
N ASP A 48 35.25 7.56 -10.49
CA ASP A 48 34.92 7.43 -11.92
C ASP A 48 33.76 8.37 -12.30
N ASP A 49 33.81 8.98 -13.49
CA ASP A 49 32.82 9.95 -13.94
C ASP A 49 31.38 9.43 -13.85
N GLN A 50 31.15 8.16 -14.20
CA GLN A 50 29.81 7.56 -14.15
C GLN A 50 29.30 7.44 -12.71
N ALA A 51 30.18 7.09 -11.78
CA ALA A 51 29.85 7.00 -10.36
C ALA A 51 29.56 8.39 -9.78
N LEU A 52 30.36 9.40 -10.12
CA LEU A 52 30.19 10.78 -9.65
C LEU A 52 28.86 11.38 -10.11
N ASP A 53 28.43 11.09 -11.34
CA ASP A 53 27.14 11.53 -11.87
C ASP A 53 25.96 10.81 -11.19
N GLN A 54 26.10 9.52 -10.87
CA GLN A 54 25.10 8.78 -10.10
C GLN A 54 24.97 9.33 -8.67
N ILE A 55 26.09 9.62 -8.01
CA ILE A 55 26.09 10.16 -6.65
C ILE A 55 25.41 11.54 -6.61
N GLU A 56 25.66 12.41 -7.59
CA GLU A 56 24.97 13.71 -7.70
C GLU A 56 23.45 13.53 -7.76
N ARG A 57 22.96 12.63 -8.61
CA ARG A 57 21.53 12.31 -8.70
C ARG A 57 20.96 11.80 -7.40
N VAL A 58 21.70 10.94 -6.68
CA VAL A 58 21.28 10.45 -5.36
C VAL A 58 21.07 11.62 -4.40
N PHE A 59 22.02 12.57 -4.32
CA PHE A 59 21.87 13.74 -3.46
C PHE A 59 20.73 14.67 -3.87
N ASP A 60 20.50 14.85 -5.17
CA ASP A 60 19.37 15.63 -5.68
C ASP A 60 18.03 15.02 -5.29
N GLU A 61 17.87 13.70 -5.47
CA GLU A 61 16.65 12.98 -5.09
C GLU A 61 16.43 12.96 -3.58
N LEU A 62 17.48 12.71 -2.79
CA LEU A 62 17.38 12.78 -1.33
C LEU A 62 16.99 14.18 -0.84
N THR A 63 17.52 15.22 -1.47
CA THR A 63 17.15 16.62 -1.20
C THR A 63 15.68 16.86 -1.50
N LEU A 64 15.15 16.30 -2.60
CA LEU A 64 13.75 16.39 -2.97
C LEU A 64 12.84 15.67 -1.97
N VAL A 65 13.19 14.44 -1.57
CA VAL A 65 12.43 13.66 -0.57
C VAL A 65 12.43 14.39 0.78
N LEU A 66 13.58 14.89 1.22
CA LEU A 66 13.72 15.64 2.47
C LEU A 66 12.85 16.90 2.46
N ASN A 67 12.89 17.67 1.37
CA ASN A 67 12.11 18.89 1.24
C ASN A 67 10.60 18.62 1.16
N ARG A 68 10.18 17.47 0.61
CA ARG A 68 8.77 17.07 0.55
C ARG A 68 8.24 16.57 1.89
N ASN A 69 9.00 15.72 2.58
CA ASN A 69 8.54 15.02 3.78
C ASN A 69 8.91 15.72 5.08
N GLY A 70 9.86 16.66 5.04
CA GLY A 70 10.43 17.32 6.22
C GLY A 70 11.42 16.46 7.00
N ASN A 71 11.60 15.19 6.61
CA ASN A 71 12.59 14.27 7.15
C ASN A 71 13.01 13.22 6.10
N LEU A 72 14.08 12.50 6.42
CA LEU A 72 14.53 11.30 5.71
C LEU A 72 14.56 10.12 6.66
N THR A 73 14.37 8.92 6.12
CA THR A 73 14.55 7.65 6.82
C THR A 73 15.60 6.79 6.10
N GLU A 74 16.10 5.75 6.76
CA GLU A 74 17.05 4.82 6.11
C GLU A 74 16.45 4.10 4.89
N GLU A 75 15.13 3.82 4.92
CA GLU A 75 14.41 3.19 3.82
C GLU A 75 14.31 4.12 2.59
N ASP A 76 14.17 5.43 2.81
CA ASP A 76 14.18 6.41 1.73
C ASP A 76 15.54 6.43 1.01
N VAL A 77 16.63 6.35 1.78
CA VAL A 77 18.00 6.30 1.23
C VAL A 77 18.24 5.05 0.40
N GLU A 78 17.83 3.88 0.91
CA GLU A 78 17.92 2.61 0.18
C GLU A 78 17.11 2.67 -1.12
N THR A 79 15.90 3.23 -1.07
CA THR A 79 15.02 3.35 -2.24
C THR A 79 15.64 4.25 -3.33
N VAL A 80 16.22 5.40 -2.96
CA VAL A 80 16.88 6.30 -3.91
C VAL A 80 18.11 5.64 -4.53
N LEU A 81 18.91 4.93 -3.71
CA LEU A 81 20.08 4.20 -4.20
C LEU A 81 19.71 3.11 -5.21
N ASP A 82 18.65 2.34 -4.94
CA ASP A 82 18.15 1.29 -5.85
C ASP A 82 17.63 1.88 -7.17
N LEU A 83 16.95 3.03 -7.11
CA LEU A 83 16.42 3.75 -8.27
C LEU A 83 17.55 4.17 -9.22
N VAL A 84 18.58 4.83 -8.69
CA VAL A 84 19.71 5.34 -9.50
C VAL A 84 20.56 4.19 -10.05
N LYS A 85 20.70 3.08 -9.32
CA LYS A 85 21.43 1.89 -9.79
C LYS A 85 20.71 1.16 -10.94
N SER A 86 19.38 1.22 -10.97
CA SER A 86 18.54 0.55 -11.96
C SER A 86 18.46 1.30 -13.31
N GLU A 87 18.92 2.56 -13.40
CA GLU A 87 18.94 3.34 -14.65
C GLU A 87 19.91 2.82 -15.74
N ASN A 88 20.68 1.74 -15.49
CA ASN A 88 21.54 1.08 -16.49
C ASN A 88 20.82 0.06 -17.40
N GLY A 89 19.50 -0.12 -17.30
CA GLY A 89 18.74 -0.94 -18.24
C GLY A 89 17.27 -1.06 -17.83
N GLU A 90 16.41 -0.38 -18.59
CA GLU A 90 14.97 -0.17 -18.34
C GLU A 90 14.67 0.85 -17.23
N ALA A 91 14.39 2.08 -17.65
CA ALA A 91 13.95 3.15 -16.77
C ALA A 91 12.63 2.80 -16.06
N PRO A 92 12.57 2.81 -14.72
CA PRO A 92 11.33 3.11 -14.03
C PRO A 92 11.04 4.59 -14.30
N ALA A 93 9.82 4.90 -14.75
CA ALA A 93 9.42 6.26 -15.05
C ALA A 93 9.64 7.19 -13.84
N PRO A 94 10.00 8.48 -14.06
CA PRO A 94 10.23 9.42 -12.97
C PRO A 94 9.00 9.52 -12.05
N PHE A 95 9.25 9.40 -10.75
CA PHE A 95 8.26 9.50 -9.68
C PHE A 95 7.61 10.90 -9.64
N ARG A 96 6.62 11.11 -10.54
CA ARG A 96 5.68 12.23 -10.52
C ARG A 96 4.68 12.08 -9.36
N HIS A 97 5.14 12.33 -8.13
CA HIS A 97 4.41 12.07 -6.87
C HIS A 97 3.68 13.28 -6.26
N GLU A 98 2.93 14.05 -7.06
CA GLU A 98 2.01 15.05 -6.48
C GLU A 98 0.53 14.77 -6.76
N LYS A 99 0.22 13.88 -7.72
CA LYS A 99 -1.17 13.51 -8.05
C LYS A 99 -1.44 12.01 -8.08
N ARG A 100 -0.41 11.17 -7.98
CA ARG A 100 -0.57 9.71 -8.13
C ARG A 100 -0.89 8.97 -6.84
N ASP A 101 -0.62 9.58 -5.68
CA ASP A 101 -0.76 8.92 -4.38
C ASP A 101 -2.08 9.20 -3.69
N VAL A 102 -2.75 10.30 -4.08
CA VAL A 102 -4.12 10.57 -3.65
C VAL A 102 -5.02 9.54 -4.32
N ILE A 103 -5.66 8.72 -3.49
CA ILE A 103 -6.61 7.70 -3.90
C ILE A 103 -7.98 8.34 -4.09
N LEU A 104 -8.43 9.10 -3.09
CA LEU A 104 -9.68 9.87 -3.12
C LEU A 104 -9.64 11.03 -2.12
N PHE A 105 -10.65 11.89 -2.22
CA PHE A 105 -10.98 12.91 -1.22
C PHE A 105 -12.22 12.48 -0.43
N THR A 106 -12.16 12.62 0.90
CA THR A 106 -13.29 12.39 1.80
C THR A 106 -14.38 13.44 1.60
N PRO A 107 -15.60 13.25 2.15
CA PRO A 107 -16.65 14.27 2.12
C PRO A 107 -16.21 15.63 2.70
N GLU A 108 -15.33 15.61 3.71
CA GLU A 108 -14.77 16.78 4.39
C GLU A 108 -13.64 17.45 3.60
N GLY A 109 -13.23 16.86 2.46
CA GLY A 109 -12.17 17.37 1.60
C GLY A 109 -10.77 16.92 2.02
N GLU A 110 -10.65 16.00 2.98
CA GLU A 110 -9.36 15.43 3.36
C GLU A 110 -8.86 14.45 2.31
N GLU A 111 -7.54 14.40 2.13
CA GLU A 111 -6.90 13.49 1.19
C GLU A 111 -6.66 12.12 1.80
N VAL A 112 -7.25 11.09 1.21
CA VAL A 112 -6.86 9.70 1.44
C VAL A 112 -5.77 9.35 0.45
N ARG A 113 -4.53 9.23 0.94
CA ARG A 113 -3.35 8.91 0.14
C ARG A 113 -2.56 7.74 0.70
N ALA A 114 -1.82 7.04 -0.16
CA ALA A 114 -0.77 6.13 0.30
C ALA A 114 0.31 6.93 1.05
N ARG A 115 0.67 6.48 2.26
CA ARG A 115 1.63 7.16 3.14
C ARG A 115 2.91 6.36 3.37
N THR A 116 2.88 5.06 3.17
CA THR A 116 4.03 4.18 3.39
C THR A 116 4.41 3.46 2.10
N PRO A 117 5.68 3.06 1.92
CA PRO A 117 6.12 2.35 0.71
C PRO A 117 5.25 1.13 0.36
N ASN A 118 4.84 0.36 1.36
CA ASN A 118 3.94 -0.78 1.18
C ASN A 118 2.52 -0.38 0.75
N GLN A 119 2.00 0.77 1.18
CA GLN A 119 0.73 1.30 0.69
C GLN A 119 0.86 1.79 -0.77
N HIS A 120 1.99 2.40 -1.15
CA HIS A 120 2.23 2.76 -2.55
C HIS A 120 2.26 1.52 -3.43
N ARG A 121 3.02 0.49 -3.05
CA ARG A 121 3.05 -0.81 -3.76
C ARG A 121 1.66 -1.44 -3.87
N LEU A 122 0.85 -1.39 -2.81
CA LEU A 122 -0.54 -1.85 -2.86
C LEU A 122 -1.37 -1.07 -3.89
N VAL A 123 -1.29 0.26 -3.88
CA VAL A 123 -2.02 1.12 -4.82
C VAL A 123 -1.60 0.86 -6.27
N GLU A 124 -0.31 0.73 -6.53
CA GLU A 124 0.22 0.45 -7.87
C GLU A 124 -0.19 -0.94 -8.35
N THR A 125 0.03 -1.97 -7.52
CA THR A 125 -0.35 -3.36 -7.86
C THR A 125 -1.85 -3.48 -8.12
N ALA A 126 -2.70 -2.83 -7.32
CA ALA A 126 -4.15 -2.86 -7.50
C ALA A 126 -4.65 -2.09 -8.75
N ARG A 127 -3.82 -1.20 -9.31
CA ARG A 127 -4.13 -0.52 -10.59
C ARG A 127 -3.90 -1.45 -11.77
N GLU A 128 -2.82 -2.23 -11.71
CA GLU A 128 -2.31 -3.06 -12.81
C GLU A 128 -2.88 -4.49 -12.81
N GLN A 129 -3.14 -5.05 -11.63
CA GLN A 129 -3.56 -6.44 -11.46
C GLN A 129 -5.04 -6.53 -11.08
N ASP A 130 -5.74 -7.53 -11.63
CA ASP A 130 -7.13 -7.81 -11.25
C ASP A 130 -7.25 -8.39 -9.84
N ILE A 131 -6.21 -9.07 -9.34
CA ILE A 131 -6.19 -9.64 -7.98
C ILE A 131 -4.88 -9.23 -7.30
N CYS A 132 -4.99 -8.63 -6.12
CA CYS A 132 -3.85 -8.22 -5.30
C CYS A 132 -3.94 -8.84 -3.90
N PHE A 133 -2.82 -9.34 -3.39
CA PHE A 133 -2.69 -9.82 -2.01
C PHE A 133 -1.89 -8.82 -1.17
N ALA A 134 -2.56 -8.19 -0.22
CA ALA A 134 -1.99 -7.18 0.66
C ALA A 134 -1.72 -7.77 2.05
N ILE A 135 -0.54 -8.34 2.22
CA ILE A 135 -0.18 -9.10 3.43
C ILE A 135 0.82 -8.33 4.27
N GLY A 136 0.47 -8.09 5.53
CA GLY A 136 1.35 -7.38 6.46
C GLY A 136 0.76 -7.25 7.86
N PRO A 137 1.51 -6.74 8.85
CA PRO A 137 1.04 -6.62 10.23
C PRO A 137 -0.24 -5.79 10.37
N ALA A 138 -1.00 -6.03 11.44
CA ALA A 138 -2.11 -5.17 11.85
C ALA A 138 -1.65 -3.71 12.05
N GLY A 139 -2.55 -2.76 11.81
CA GLY A 139 -2.25 -1.31 11.98
C GLY A 139 -1.49 -0.64 10.83
N THR A 140 -1.15 -1.37 9.76
CA THR A 140 -0.42 -0.84 8.58
C THR A 140 -1.32 -0.15 7.55
N GLY A 141 -2.62 -0.05 7.80
CA GLY A 141 -3.59 0.63 6.93
C GLY A 141 -4.03 -0.17 5.69
N LYS A 142 -3.58 -1.42 5.51
CA LYS A 142 -3.91 -2.26 4.33
C LYS A 142 -5.41 -2.32 3.99
N THR A 143 -6.27 -2.54 5.00
CA THR A 143 -7.72 -2.59 4.83
C THR A 143 -8.29 -1.23 4.44
N TYR A 144 -7.87 -0.18 5.12
CA TYR A 144 -8.31 1.19 4.84
C TYR A 144 -7.94 1.63 3.42
N THR A 145 -6.68 1.40 3.02
CA THR A 145 -6.21 1.67 1.64
C THR A 145 -6.99 0.86 0.60
N ALA A 146 -7.30 -0.41 0.88
CA ALA A 146 -8.08 -1.24 -0.02
C ALA A 146 -9.52 -0.71 -0.20
N VAL A 147 -10.18 -0.31 0.90
CA VAL A 147 -11.52 0.31 0.84
C VAL A 147 -11.48 1.63 0.05
N ALA A 148 -10.45 2.45 0.24
CA ALA A 148 -10.27 3.68 -0.52
C ALA A 148 -10.15 3.41 -2.03
N LEU A 149 -9.37 2.40 -2.43
CA LEU A 149 -9.25 2.00 -3.83
C LEU A 149 -10.58 1.52 -4.41
N ALA A 150 -11.36 0.76 -3.63
CA ALA A 150 -12.68 0.29 -4.06
C ALA A 150 -13.66 1.47 -4.27
N VAL A 151 -13.72 2.40 -3.31
CA VAL A 151 -14.57 3.60 -3.41
C VAL A 151 -14.16 4.47 -4.60
N ALA A 152 -12.85 4.66 -4.81
CA ALA A 152 -12.33 5.39 -5.97
C ALA A 152 -12.72 4.73 -7.31
N ALA A 153 -12.63 3.39 -7.39
CA ALA A 153 -13.04 2.63 -8.56
C ALA A 153 -14.56 2.73 -8.83
N LEU A 154 -15.38 2.74 -7.78
CA LEU A 154 -16.83 2.92 -7.89
C LEU A 154 -17.19 4.34 -8.37
N ARG A 155 -16.59 5.38 -7.77
CA ARG A 155 -16.81 6.79 -8.13
C ARG A 155 -16.37 7.11 -9.56
N SER A 156 -15.31 6.46 -10.04
CA SER A 156 -14.82 6.59 -11.42
C SER A 156 -15.50 5.64 -12.41
N HIS A 157 -16.55 4.93 -11.98
CA HIS A 157 -17.32 4.00 -12.81
C HIS A 157 -16.51 2.85 -13.43
N GLN A 158 -15.34 2.52 -12.87
CA GLN A 158 -14.55 1.36 -13.28
C GLN A 158 -15.23 0.06 -12.84
N VAL A 159 -15.95 0.10 -11.72
CA VAL A 159 -16.80 -0.99 -11.23
C VAL A 159 -18.22 -0.47 -10.97
N LYS A 160 -19.17 -1.39 -10.93
CA LYS A 160 -20.58 -1.11 -10.65
C LYS A 160 -20.97 -1.39 -9.21
N ARG A 161 -20.21 -2.23 -8.50
CA ARG A 161 -20.49 -2.64 -7.12
C ARG A 161 -19.21 -2.80 -6.31
N ILE A 162 -19.32 -2.64 -5.00
CA ILE A 162 -18.29 -3.00 -4.02
C ILE A 162 -18.84 -4.12 -3.15
N SER A 163 -18.07 -5.17 -2.94
CA SER A 163 -18.41 -6.27 -2.05
C SER A 163 -17.28 -6.48 -1.05
N LEU A 164 -17.49 -6.05 0.19
CA LEU A 164 -16.57 -6.23 1.30
C LEU A 164 -16.95 -7.50 2.05
N CYS A 165 -16.00 -8.38 2.28
CA CYS A 165 -16.25 -9.60 3.02
C CYS A 165 -15.14 -9.96 3.98
N ARG A 166 -15.53 -10.62 5.07
CA ARG A 166 -14.63 -11.06 6.12
C ARG A 166 -14.99 -12.50 6.50
N PRO A 167 -14.01 -13.40 6.70
CA PRO A 167 -14.28 -14.72 7.27
C PRO A 167 -14.81 -14.56 8.68
N ALA A 168 -15.82 -15.35 9.06
CA ALA A 168 -16.25 -15.41 10.45
C ALA A 168 -15.10 -15.97 11.30
N VAL A 169 -14.83 -15.32 12.44
CA VAL A 169 -13.85 -15.79 13.42
C VAL A 169 -14.63 -16.29 14.62
N GLU A 170 -14.50 -17.57 14.95
CA GLU A 170 -15.03 -18.10 16.19
C GLU A 170 -14.14 -17.61 17.34
N ALA A 171 -14.57 -16.52 18.00
CA ALA A 171 -13.89 -15.96 19.15
C ALA A 171 -14.20 -16.75 20.44
N GLY A 172 -14.04 -18.08 20.40
CA GLY A 172 -14.25 -18.97 21.54
C GLY A 172 -15.71 -19.30 21.89
N GLU A 173 -16.69 -18.57 21.32
CA GLU A 173 -18.12 -18.94 21.33
C GLU A 173 -18.58 -19.16 19.89
N GLU A 174 -19.36 -20.22 19.62
CA GLU A 174 -19.95 -20.37 18.28
C GLU A 174 -20.87 -19.17 18.03
N LEU A 175 -20.80 -18.58 16.83
CA LEU A 175 -21.61 -17.43 16.42
C LEU A 175 -23.13 -17.65 16.67
N GLY A 176 -23.56 -18.90 16.83
CA GLY A 176 -24.92 -19.28 17.22
C GLY A 176 -25.36 -18.84 18.63
N PHE A 177 -24.43 -18.62 19.58
CA PHE A 177 -24.75 -18.41 21.01
C PHE A 177 -24.89 -16.93 21.44
N LEU A 178 -24.44 -15.97 20.63
CA LEU A 178 -24.67 -14.55 20.93
C LEU A 178 -26.18 -14.23 20.87
N PRO A 179 -26.77 -13.42 21.76
CA PRO A 179 -28.18 -13.03 21.65
C PRO A 179 -28.39 -12.07 20.45
N GLY A 180 -29.60 -12.06 19.87
CA GLY A 180 -29.94 -11.19 18.73
C GLY A 180 -30.14 -11.93 17.40
N ASP A 181 -30.48 -11.17 16.35
CA ASP A 181 -30.58 -11.69 14.99
C ASP A 181 -29.17 -12.00 14.41
N PHE A 182 -29.11 -12.77 13.30
CA PHE A 182 -27.81 -13.15 12.73
C PHE A 182 -26.96 -11.93 12.31
N ARG A 183 -27.59 -10.81 11.92
CA ARG A 183 -26.87 -9.59 11.52
C ARG A 183 -26.25 -8.94 12.75
N GLU A 184 -27.01 -8.77 13.83
CA GLU A 184 -26.55 -8.20 15.11
C GLU A 184 -25.34 -8.94 15.69
N LYS A 185 -25.25 -10.26 15.49
CA LYS A 185 -24.11 -11.07 15.95
C LYS A 185 -22.85 -10.91 15.10
N VAL A 186 -23.01 -10.63 13.82
CA VAL A 186 -21.91 -10.51 12.85
C VAL A 186 -21.38 -9.07 12.78
N ASP A 187 -22.24 -8.10 13.03
CA ASP A 187 -21.97 -6.66 12.86
C ASP A 187 -20.70 -6.17 13.58
N PRO A 188 -20.39 -6.61 14.82
CA PRO A 188 -19.16 -6.17 15.51
C PRO A 188 -17.86 -6.50 14.75
N TYR A 189 -17.82 -7.62 14.02
CA TYR A 189 -16.64 -8.03 13.25
C TYR A 189 -16.50 -7.28 11.93
N LEU A 190 -17.61 -6.79 11.39
CA LEU A 190 -17.67 -6.02 10.15
C LEU A 190 -17.51 -4.51 10.41
N ARG A 191 -17.62 -4.07 11.66
CA ARG A 191 -17.56 -2.66 12.07
C ARG A 191 -16.38 -1.88 11.47
N PRO A 192 -15.13 -2.38 11.43
CA PRO A 192 -14.02 -1.65 10.82
C PRO A 192 -14.23 -1.33 9.33
N LEU A 193 -14.96 -2.18 8.61
CA LEU A 193 -15.28 -1.96 7.18
C LEU A 193 -16.37 -0.89 7.03
N TYR A 194 -17.34 -0.85 7.93
CA TYR A 194 -18.33 0.24 7.99
C TYR A 194 -17.66 1.57 8.28
N ASP A 195 -16.83 1.63 9.33
CA ASP A 195 -16.17 2.87 9.74
C ASP A 195 -15.30 3.43 8.58
N ALA A 196 -14.53 2.56 7.90
CA ALA A 196 -13.75 2.98 6.72
C ALA A 196 -14.61 3.52 5.57
N LEU A 197 -15.82 2.98 5.34
CA LEU A 197 -16.72 3.50 4.33
C LEU A 197 -17.35 4.84 4.74
N TYR A 198 -17.71 5.01 6.02
CA TYR A 198 -18.24 6.27 6.55
C TYR A 198 -17.23 7.41 6.42
N ASP A 199 -15.94 7.13 6.61
CA ASP A 199 -14.88 8.13 6.39
C ASP A 199 -14.78 8.57 4.91
N MET A 200 -15.22 7.73 3.97
CA MET A 200 -14.97 7.92 2.53
C MET A 200 -16.22 8.32 1.75
N LEU A 201 -17.42 8.23 2.34
CA LEU A 201 -18.69 8.50 1.67
C LEU A 201 -19.61 9.29 2.59
N PRO A 202 -20.35 10.28 2.05
CA PRO A 202 -21.39 10.95 2.83
C PRO A 202 -22.41 9.91 3.36
N PRO A 203 -22.88 10.03 4.62
CA PRO A 203 -23.78 9.04 5.23
C PRO A 203 -24.98 8.68 4.35
N ASP A 204 -25.74 9.67 3.88
CA ASP A 204 -26.92 9.46 3.02
C ASP A 204 -26.59 8.69 1.73
N LYS A 205 -25.40 8.90 1.15
CA LYS A 205 -24.97 8.17 -0.05
C LYS A 205 -24.58 6.74 0.26
N LEU A 206 -23.90 6.52 1.38
CA LEU A 206 -23.53 5.18 1.81
C LEU A 206 -24.79 4.35 2.10
N GLU A 207 -25.76 4.91 2.82
CA GLU A 207 -27.05 4.27 3.09
C GLU A 207 -27.76 3.90 1.79
N ALA A 208 -27.92 4.84 0.86
CA ALA A 208 -28.53 4.56 -0.44
C ALA A 208 -27.78 3.46 -1.23
N HIS A 209 -26.45 3.47 -1.22
CA HIS A 209 -25.65 2.42 -1.86
C HIS A 209 -25.83 1.04 -1.22
N MET A 210 -25.97 0.98 0.11
CA MET A 210 -26.21 -0.26 0.84
C MET A 210 -27.62 -0.81 0.57
N GLU A 211 -28.64 0.05 0.59
CA GLU A 211 -30.03 -0.32 0.26
C GLU A 211 -30.17 -0.84 -1.17
N GLN A 212 -29.46 -0.23 -2.11
CA GLN A 212 -29.45 -0.63 -3.52
C GLN A 212 -28.50 -1.81 -3.81
N HIS A 213 -27.80 -2.33 -2.80
CA HIS A 213 -26.76 -3.36 -2.94
C HIS A 213 -25.66 -3.00 -3.95
N VAL A 214 -25.39 -1.70 -4.11
CA VAL A 214 -24.20 -1.18 -4.81
C VAL A 214 -22.97 -1.42 -3.96
N ILE A 215 -23.08 -1.19 -2.65
CA ILE A 215 -22.07 -1.58 -1.67
C ILE A 215 -22.71 -2.64 -0.78
N GLU A 216 -21.98 -3.71 -0.51
CA GLU A 216 -22.39 -4.73 0.44
C GLU A 216 -21.24 -5.11 1.36
N ILE A 217 -21.55 -5.35 2.63
CA ILE A 217 -20.62 -5.87 3.64
C ILE A 217 -21.22 -7.16 4.18
N VAL A 218 -20.59 -8.29 3.90
CA VAL A 218 -21.17 -9.62 4.20
C VAL A 218 -20.12 -10.62 4.69
N PRO A 219 -20.50 -11.63 5.48
CA PRO A 219 -19.60 -12.75 5.78
C PRO A 219 -19.16 -13.48 4.52
N LEU A 220 -17.93 -14.01 4.53
CA LEU A 220 -17.40 -14.77 3.38
C LEU A 220 -18.31 -15.93 2.93
N ALA A 221 -19.03 -16.56 3.86
CA ALA A 221 -19.96 -17.65 3.55
C ALA A 221 -21.08 -17.26 2.55
N TYR A 222 -21.46 -15.98 2.51
CA TYR A 222 -22.51 -15.45 1.62
C TYR A 222 -22.04 -15.33 0.17
N MET A 223 -20.75 -15.54 -0.10
CA MET A 223 -20.21 -15.56 -1.46
C MET A 223 -20.48 -16.87 -2.20
N ARG A 224 -20.92 -17.92 -1.48
CA ARG A 224 -21.18 -19.23 -2.08
C ARG A 224 -22.24 -19.14 -3.18
N GLY A 225 -21.93 -19.69 -4.35
CA GLY A 225 -22.86 -19.72 -5.49
C GLY A 225 -23.05 -18.39 -6.21
N ARG A 226 -22.30 -17.34 -5.84
CA ARG A 226 -22.35 -16.04 -6.53
C ARG A 226 -21.36 -15.99 -7.68
N THR A 227 -21.60 -15.06 -8.60
CA THR A 227 -20.62 -14.59 -9.57
C THR A 227 -20.57 -13.07 -9.44
N LEU A 228 -19.40 -12.55 -9.06
CA LEU A 228 -19.17 -11.14 -8.81
C LEU A 228 -18.60 -10.56 -10.09
N SER A 229 -19.45 -10.02 -10.96
CA SER A 229 -19.04 -9.36 -12.21
C SER A 229 -19.16 -7.85 -12.09
N SER A 230 -18.20 -7.13 -12.69
CA SER A 230 -18.09 -5.67 -12.60
C SER A 230 -18.07 -5.18 -11.15
N SER A 231 -17.42 -5.92 -10.26
CA SER A 231 -17.38 -5.64 -8.83
C SER A 231 -15.94 -5.40 -8.36
N PHE A 232 -15.76 -4.50 -7.40
CA PHE A 232 -14.55 -4.45 -6.59
C PHE A 232 -14.78 -5.27 -5.31
N VAL A 233 -14.02 -6.32 -5.10
CA VAL A 233 -14.23 -7.28 -4.02
C VAL A 233 -13.07 -7.19 -3.03
N ILE A 234 -13.35 -7.05 -1.74
CA ILE A 234 -12.31 -7.08 -0.70
C ILE A 234 -12.57 -8.27 0.19
N LEU A 235 -11.57 -9.14 0.33
CA LEU A 235 -11.55 -10.16 1.37
C LEU A 235 -10.62 -9.69 2.48
N ASP A 236 -11.21 -9.18 3.55
CA ASP A 236 -10.48 -8.67 4.70
C ASP A 236 -10.14 -9.78 5.70
N GLU A 237 -8.97 -9.68 6.34
CA GLU A 237 -8.52 -10.59 7.40
C GLU A 237 -8.52 -12.06 6.95
N ALA A 238 -8.01 -12.27 5.74
CA ALA A 238 -8.00 -13.53 5.02
C ALA A 238 -7.23 -14.65 5.72
N GLN A 239 -6.36 -14.34 6.70
CA GLN A 239 -5.69 -15.36 7.50
C GLN A 239 -6.68 -16.23 8.29
N ASN A 240 -7.90 -15.74 8.52
CA ASN A 240 -8.96 -16.49 9.19
C ASN A 240 -9.75 -17.40 8.22
N ALA A 241 -9.47 -17.33 6.91
CA ALA A 241 -10.12 -18.18 5.92
C ALA A 241 -9.41 -19.53 5.80
N THR A 242 -10.18 -20.60 5.62
CA THR A 242 -9.63 -21.89 5.21
C THR A 242 -9.19 -21.86 3.74
N THR A 243 -8.32 -22.78 3.33
CA THR A 243 -7.94 -22.95 1.92
C THR A 243 -9.15 -23.18 1.01
N GLN A 244 -10.16 -23.93 1.49
CA GLN A 244 -11.38 -24.16 0.72
C GLN A 244 -12.21 -22.88 0.57
N GLN A 245 -12.30 -22.06 1.61
CA GLN A 245 -12.97 -20.77 1.54
C GLN A 245 -12.24 -19.79 0.62
N MET A 246 -10.90 -19.78 0.60
CA MET A 246 -10.12 -18.97 -0.32
C MET A 246 -10.32 -19.39 -1.78
N LYS A 247 -10.26 -20.70 -2.08
CA LYS A 247 -10.57 -21.22 -3.43
C LYS A 247 -12.02 -20.89 -3.84
N MET A 248 -12.96 -21.02 -2.91
CA MET A 248 -14.34 -20.63 -3.13
C MET A 248 -14.43 -19.15 -3.51
N PHE A 249 -13.79 -18.25 -2.74
CA PHE A 249 -13.74 -16.81 -2.97
C PHE A 249 -13.20 -16.46 -4.36
N LEU A 250 -11.98 -16.92 -4.68
CA LEU A 250 -11.30 -16.57 -5.93
C LEU A 250 -12.10 -17.01 -7.16
N THR A 251 -12.77 -18.17 -7.09
CA THR A 251 -13.63 -18.67 -8.18
C THR A 251 -14.97 -17.95 -8.32
N ARG A 252 -15.31 -17.00 -7.43
CA ARG A 252 -16.50 -16.15 -7.60
C ARG A 252 -16.22 -14.91 -8.46
N LEU A 253 -14.96 -14.54 -8.66
CA LEU A 253 -14.58 -13.36 -9.43
C LEU A 253 -14.96 -13.57 -10.91
N GLY A 254 -15.86 -12.73 -11.39
CA GLY A 254 -16.33 -12.73 -12.77
C GLY A 254 -15.72 -11.59 -13.59
N PRO A 255 -16.10 -11.45 -14.87
CA PRO A 255 -15.52 -10.47 -15.78
C PRO A 255 -15.55 -9.03 -15.25
N ASN A 256 -14.52 -8.26 -15.60
CA ASN A 256 -14.34 -6.86 -15.23
C ASN A 256 -14.37 -6.60 -13.71
N SER A 257 -13.94 -7.57 -12.92
CA SER A 257 -13.92 -7.46 -11.46
C SER A 257 -12.49 -7.40 -10.96
N ARG A 258 -12.32 -6.69 -9.85
CA ARG A 258 -11.03 -6.55 -9.16
C ARG A 258 -11.15 -7.08 -7.76
N ALA A 259 -10.08 -7.61 -7.20
CA ALA A 259 -10.05 -8.12 -5.85
C ALA A 259 -8.80 -7.68 -5.08
N ILE A 260 -8.99 -7.28 -3.83
CA ILE A 260 -7.89 -7.15 -2.87
C ILE A 260 -8.15 -8.12 -1.72
N VAL A 261 -7.16 -8.97 -1.44
CA VAL A 261 -7.17 -9.91 -0.31
C VAL A 261 -6.20 -9.38 0.73
N THR A 262 -6.69 -8.94 1.88
CA THR A 262 -5.85 -8.44 2.97
C THR A 262 -5.61 -9.53 4.01
N GLY A 263 -4.45 -9.52 4.66
CA GLY A 263 -4.19 -10.46 5.74
C GLY A 263 -2.99 -10.09 6.59
N ASP A 264 -2.88 -10.76 7.74
CA ASP A 264 -1.76 -10.61 8.66
C ASP A 264 -1.08 -11.96 8.89
N VAL A 265 0.18 -12.09 8.48
CA VAL A 265 1.00 -13.31 8.66
C VAL A 265 1.50 -13.50 10.09
N THR A 266 1.56 -12.44 10.89
CA THR A 266 1.94 -12.54 12.32
C THR A 266 0.85 -13.23 13.14
N ARG A 267 -0.39 -13.22 12.62
CA ARG A 267 -1.53 -13.97 13.14
C ARG A 267 -1.65 -15.27 12.33
N LYS A 268 -1.71 -16.41 13.01
CA LYS A 268 -1.59 -17.76 12.43
C LYS A 268 -2.34 -17.91 11.08
N GLY A 269 -1.68 -18.49 10.06
CA GLY A 269 -2.34 -19.18 8.94
C GLY A 269 -2.26 -18.57 7.54
N CYS A 270 -1.98 -17.27 7.38
CA CYS A 270 -2.06 -16.62 6.06
C CYS A 270 -1.01 -17.11 5.05
N GLU A 271 0.23 -17.31 5.51
CA GLU A 271 1.37 -17.63 4.64
C GLU A 271 1.25 -19.01 3.98
N ALA A 272 0.72 -20.00 4.70
CA ALA A 272 0.57 -21.37 4.21
C ALA A 272 -0.53 -21.51 3.14
N VAL A 273 -1.57 -20.68 3.20
CA VAL A 273 -2.66 -20.69 2.22
C VAL A 273 -2.26 -19.98 0.93
N ILE A 274 -1.56 -18.85 1.05
CA ILE A 274 -1.12 -18.07 -0.13
C ILE A 274 -0.01 -18.80 -0.88
N ARG A 275 1.02 -19.33 -0.19
CA ARG A 275 2.08 -20.13 -0.85
C ARG A 275 1.50 -21.33 -1.59
N ARG A 276 0.58 -22.08 -0.97
CA ARG A 276 -0.08 -23.24 -1.60
C ARG A 276 -1.01 -22.91 -2.77
N LEU A 277 -1.42 -21.65 -2.95
CA LEU A 277 -2.24 -21.22 -4.08
C LEU A 277 -1.41 -20.67 -5.24
N VAL A 278 -0.22 -20.15 -4.96
CA VAL A 278 0.74 -19.70 -5.97
C VAL A 278 1.54 -20.89 -6.54
N ASP A 279 1.80 -21.92 -5.73
CA ASP A 279 2.58 -23.11 -6.11
C ASP A 279 1.75 -24.22 -6.81
N SER A 280 0.45 -24.03 -7.08
CA SER A 280 -0.48 -25.04 -7.63
C SER A 280 -1.22 -24.54 -8.86
#